data_AF-A0A8J5MRI2-F1
#
_entry.id   AF-A0A8J5MRI2-F1
#
_cell.length_a   1.000
_cell.length_b   1.000
_cell.length_c   1.000
_cell.angle_alpha   90.00
_cell.angle_beta   90.00
_cell.angle_gamma   90.00
#
_symmetry.space_group_name_H-M   'P 1'
#
loop_
_entity.id
_entity.type
_entity.pdbx_description
1 polymer ?
#
loop_
_entity_poly.entity_id
_entity_poly.type
_entity_poly.pdbx_seq_one_letter_code
_entity_poly.pdbx_strand_id
1 'polypeptide(L)'
;MIVPLLHQWTKANALFKPPVINQCRTIELKLTKLWHKAVETSLVKRENNSHIGCGCPREKKIPVLELEFIKAQRTKAEGQGSMQMGSIDYSETKKQIANAKKREQIREREQKKKMKSEEAIQREEELCQDVYHFFDSSSDEQEATSDDIPPINVNATKLSELVDLSLEVLEPPLTTSLTSQELRNLKETPMQVPKWPSHTQSVERCVKMVTEAAGHVYSHERRE
;
A
#
# COMPACT_ATOMS: atom_id res chain seq x y z
N MET A 1 12.99 -32.16 19.25
CA MET A 1 13.72 -31.26 18.32
C MET A 1 12.96 -29.94 18.06
N ILE A 2 12.36 -29.31 19.09
CA ILE A 2 11.55 -28.07 18.92
C ILE A 2 12.32 -26.82 19.39
N VAL A 3 13.29 -27.00 20.28
CA VAL A 3 14.11 -25.93 20.88
C VAL A 3 14.93 -25.11 19.86
N PRO A 4 15.50 -25.68 18.78
CA PRO A 4 16.32 -24.90 17.83
C PRO A 4 15.51 -23.86 17.04
N LEU A 5 14.25 -24.17 16.73
CA LEU A 5 13.35 -23.29 15.96
C LEU A 5 12.93 -22.06 16.77
N LEU A 6 12.66 -22.23 18.06
CA LEU A 6 12.28 -21.14 18.94
C LEU A 6 13.43 -20.14 19.13
N HIS A 7 14.67 -20.63 19.18
CA HIS A 7 15.86 -19.79 19.27
C HIS A 7 16.13 -19.00 17.98
N GLN A 8 15.93 -19.62 16.82
CA GLN A 8 16.05 -18.91 15.53
C GLN A 8 14.96 -17.85 15.36
N TRP A 9 13.72 -18.13 15.79
CA TRP A 9 12.60 -17.20 15.72
C TRP A 9 12.79 -15.99 16.64
N THR A 10 13.22 -16.21 17.90
CA THR A 10 13.55 -15.11 18.83
C THR A 10 14.70 -14.24 18.33
N LYS A 11 15.73 -14.85 17.73
CA LYS A 11 16.85 -14.11 17.12
C LYS A 11 16.43 -13.27 15.90
N ALA A 12 15.52 -13.78 15.08
CA ALA A 12 14.97 -13.04 13.94
C ALA A 12 14.09 -11.86 14.39
N ASN A 13 13.26 -12.06 15.42
CA ASN A 13 12.38 -11.02 15.95
C ASN A 13 13.12 -9.94 16.75
N ALA A 14 14.24 -10.27 17.41
CA ALA A 14 15.08 -9.28 18.11
C ALA A 14 15.66 -8.20 17.16
N LEU A 15 15.78 -8.53 15.86
CA LEU A 15 16.23 -7.59 14.83
C LEU A 15 15.08 -6.81 14.19
N PHE A 16 13.84 -7.21 14.44
CA PHE A 16 12.66 -6.54 13.93
C PHE A 16 12.35 -5.33 14.80
N LYS A 17 12.95 -4.18 14.46
CA LYS A 17 12.47 -2.90 15.00
C LYS A 17 11.10 -2.67 14.38
N PRO A 18 10.01 -2.53 15.18
CA PRO A 18 8.72 -2.19 14.61
C PRO A 18 8.89 -0.93 13.78
N PRO A 19 8.28 -0.84 12.59
CA PRO A 19 8.34 0.38 11.80
C PRO A 19 7.90 1.52 12.71
N VAL A 20 8.70 2.60 12.76
CA VAL A 20 8.32 3.78 13.52
C VAL A 20 7.04 4.28 12.88
N ILE A 21 5.90 3.99 13.51
CA ILE A 21 4.59 4.50 13.12
C ILE A 21 4.63 5.98 13.45
N ASN A 22 5.17 6.77 12.52
CA ASN A 22 5.05 8.22 12.57
C ASN A 22 3.55 8.48 12.37
N GLN A 23 2.85 8.79 13.46
CA GLN A 23 1.47 9.26 13.39
C GLN A 23 1.40 10.40 12.35
N CYS A 24 0.36 10.43 11.51
CA CYS A 24 0.21 11.41 10.41
C CYS A 24 0.50 12.85 10.87
N ARG A 25 0.06 13.20 12.08
CA ARG A 25 0.30 14.52 12.71
C ARG A 25 1.78 14.89 12.84
N THR A 26 2.67 13.93 13.05
CA THR A 26 4.12 14.16 13.15
C THR A 26 4.75 14.41 11.78
N ILE A 27 4.18 13.83 10.72
CA ILE A 27 4.65 14.01 9.34
C ILE A 27 4.26 15.40 8.83
N GLU A 28 3.02 15.82 9.04
CA GLU A 28 2.53 17.15 8.68
C GLU A 28 3.35 18.26 9.35
N LEU A 29 3.69 18.10 10.62
CA LEU A 29 4.49 19.06 11.39
C LEU A 29 5.94 19.15 10.89
N LYS A 30 6.49 18.06 10.34
CA LYS A 30 7.82 18.05 9.71
C LYS A 30 7.79 18.69 8.32
N LEU A 31 6.75 18.42 7.54
CA LEU A 31 6.58 18.99 6.20
C LEU A 31 6.37 20.50 6.25
N THR A 32 5.51 21.00 7.15
CA THR A 32 5.30 22.44 7.36
C THR A 32 6.58 23.15 7.79
N LYS A 33 7.37 22.57 8.71
CA LYS A 33 8.68 23.12 9.10
C LYS A 33 9.67 23.18 7.92
N LEU A 34 9.71 22.14 7.08
CA LEU A 34 10.56 22.12 5.90
C LEU A 34 10.12 23.17 4.86
N TRP A 35 8.81 23.34 4.67
CA TRP A 35 8.25 24.32 3.75
C TRP A 35 8.58 25.75 4.17
N HIS A 36 8.38 26.10 5.45
CA HIS A 36 8.74 27.42 5.96
C HIS A 36 10.23 27.73 5.79
N LYS A 37 11.10 26.76 6.07
CA LYS A 37 12.53 26.92 5.86
C LYS A 37 12.90 27.14 4.39
N ALA A 38 12.25 26.43 3.47
CA ALA A 38 12.44 26.62 2.03
C ALA A 38 12.01 28.03 1.59
N VAL A 39 10.84 28.48 2.05
CA VAL A 39 10.32 29.82 1.79
C VAL A 39 11.28 30.90 2.32
N GLU A 40 11.73 30.80 3.56
CA GLU A 40 12.72 31.73 4.14
C GLU A 40 14.01 31.78 3.32
N THR A 41 14.56 30.63 2.92
CA THR A 41 15.79 30.60 2.10
C THR A 41 15.60 31.21 0.71
N SER A 42 14.37 31.19 0.18
CA SER A 42 14.05 31.76 -1.13
C SER A 42 13.83 33.28 -1.09
N LEU A 43 13.32 33.81 0.04
CA LEU A 43 12.99 35.24 0.18
C LEU A 43 14.18 36.11 0.58
N VAL A 44 15.22 35.55 1.22
CA VAL A 44 16.42 36.31 1.64
C VAL A 44 17.35 36.68 0.46
N LYS A 45 16.94 36.45 -0.79
CA LYS A 45 17.82 36.64 -1.95
C LYS A 45 17.22 37.55 -3.01
N ARG A 46 17.15 38.85 -2.72
CA ARG A 46 17.22 39.94 -3.70
C ARG A 46 17.30 41.28 -2.98
N GLU A 47 18.51 41.77 -2.79
CA GLU A 47 18.87 43.17 -3.04
C GLU A 47 20.40 43.31 -2.94
N ASN A 48 20.97 44.00 -3.94
CA ASN A 48 22.38 44.39 -4.13
C ASN A 48 23.23 43.54 -5.10
N ASN A 49 23.05 43.91 -6.37
CA ASN A 49 24.07 44.34 -7.34
C ASN A 49 25.49 43.71 -7.32
N SER A 50 25.82 43.13 -8.48
CA SER A 50 27.15 43.06 -9.14
C SER A 50 28.33 42.34 -8.48
N HIS A 51 28.11 41.47 -7.50
CA HIS A 51 29.02 40.35 -7.25
C HIS A 51 28.22 39.05 -7.16
N ILE A 52 28.73 37.96 -7.72
CA ILE A 52 28.26 36.61 -7.42
C ILE A 52 28.54 36.39 -5.93
N GLY A 53 27.63 36.86 -5.06
CA GLY A 53 27.80 36.90 -3.62
C GLY A 53 27.66 35.50 -3.03
N CYS A 54 28.74 34.71 -3.06
CA CYS A 54 28.84 33.59 -2.12
C CYS A 54 29.11 34.18 -0.74
N GLY A 55 28.33 33.75 0.26
CA GLY A 55 28.49 34.12 1.68
C GLY A 55 29.72 33.48 2.33
N CYS A 56 30.69 33.04 1.54
CA CYS A 56 31.88 32.39 2.04
C CYS A 56 32.80 33.45 2.71
N PRO A 57 33.45 33.13 3.84
CA PRO A 57 34.44 34.01 4.46
C PRO A 57 35.56 34.34 3.47
N ARG A 58 36.15 35.54 3.60
CA ARG A 58 37.09 36.11 2.61
C ARG A 58 38.26 35.19 2.27
N GLU A 59 38.71 34.39 3.24
CA GLU A 59 39.79 33.39 3.12
C GLU A 59 39.44 32.21 2.20
N LYS A 60 38.15 31.93 2.00
CA LYS A 60 37.65 30.85 1.12
C LYS A 60 37.19 31.36 -0.23
N LYS A 61 37.32 32.66 -0.50
CA LYS A 61 36.97 33.24 -1.80
C LYS A 61 38.09 32.97 -2.77
N ILE A 62 37.73 32.41 -3.93
CA ILE A 62 38.65 32.20 -5.04
C ILE A 62 39.20 33.58 -5.46
N PRO A 63 40.53 33.81 -5.40
CA PRO A 63 41.14 35.03 -5.88
C PRO A 63 40.73 35.34 -7.31
N VAL A 64 40.59 36.62 -7.65
CA VAL A 64 40.10 37.06 -8.97
C VAL A 64 40.95 36.51 -10.11
N LEU A 65 42.28 36.41 -9.91
CA LEU A 65 43.21 35.81 -10.87
C LEU A 65 42.92 34.32 -11.14
N GLU A 66 42.47 33.59 -10.12
CA GLU A 66 42.17 32.17 -10.22
C GLU A 66 40.79 31.93 -10.86
N LEU A 67 39.86 32.89 -10.73
CA LEU A 67 38.61 32.93 -11.49
C LEU A 67 38.84 33.11 -13.00
N GLU A 68 39.77 33.97 -13.39
CA GLU A 68 40.17 34.14 -14.79
C GLU A 68 40.82 32.87 -15.34
N PHE A 69 41.64 32.18 -14.53
CA PHE A 69 42.20 30.88 -14.89
C PHE A 69 41.13 29.80 -15.08
N ILE A 70 40.16 29.69 -14.16
CA ILE A 70 39.05 28.72 -14.27
C ILE A 70 38.16 29.04 -15.50
N LYS A 71 37.91 30.32 -15.78
CA LYS A 71 37.21 30.73 -17.00
C LYS A 71 38.00 30.30 -18.24
N ALA A 72 39.30 30.59 -18.30
CA ALA A 72 40.16 30.18 -19.41
C ALA A 72 40.21 28.65 -19.62
N GLN A 73 40.19 27.84 -18.55
CA GLN A 73 40.09 26.38 -18.63
C GLN A 73 38.74 25.92 -19.20
N ARG A 74 37.63 26.58 -18.85
CA ARG A 74 36.31 26.26 -19.39
C ARG A 74 36.16 26.69 -20.85
N THR A 75 36.69 27.86 -21.21
CA THR A 75 36.70 28.33 -22.61
C THR A 75 37.59 27.43 -23.49
N LYS A 76 38.68 26.88 -22.93
CA LYS A 76 39.49 25.82 -23.59
C LYS A 76 38.77 24.48 -23.72
N ALA A 77 37.66 24.24 -23.04
CA ALA A 77 36.90 23.00 -23.20
C ALA A 77 35.96 23.03 -24.43
N GLU A 78 35.65 24.21 -24.97
CA GLU A 78 34.81 24.36 -26.16
C GLU A 78 35.61 24.31 -27.48
N GLY A 79 36.92 24.59 -27.43
CA GLY A 79 37.83 24.36 -28.54
C GLY A 79 38.75 23.19 -28.22
N GLN A 80 38.75 22.11 -29.02
CA GLN A 80 39.66 20.97 -28.90
C GLN A 80 41.13 21.41 -28.82
N GLY A 81 41.61 21.73 -27.62
CA GLY A 81 43.02 21.98 -27.37
C GLY A 81 43.76 20.64 -27.49
N SER A 82 44.78 20.60 -28.35
CA SER A 82 45.64 19.43 -28.65
C SER A 82 46.42 18.86 -27.46
N MET A 83 46.20 19.35 -26.24
CA MET A 83 46.81 18.89 -25.00
C MET A 83 45.76 18.26 -24.07
N GLN A 84 45.09 17.21 -24.54
CA GLN A 84 44.22 16.40 -23.69
C GLN A 84 45.03 15.22 -23.12
N MET A 85 45.45 15.36 -21.86
CA MET A 85 46.05 14.27 -21.08
C MET A 85 44.98 13.18 -20.85
N GLY A 86 45.07 12.11 -21.61
CA GLY A 86 44.18 10.96 -21.54
C GLY A 86 43.40 10.78 -22.82
N SER A 87 43.92 9.94 -23.72
CA SER A 87 43.13 9.35 -24.80
C SER A 87 41.88 8.72 -24.19
N ILE A 88 40.70 9.06 -24.74
CA ILE A 88 39.44 8.41 -24.35
C ILE A 88 39.63 6.91 -24.50
N ASP A 89 39.49 6.18 -23.40
CA ASP A 89 39.46 4.73 -23.42
C ASP A 89 38.17 4.30 -24.14
N TYR A 90 38.33 4.00 -25.43
CA TYR A 90 37.25 3.63 -26.32
C TYR A 90 36.55 2.34 -25.83
N SER A 91 37.31 1.44 -25.19
CA SER A 91 36.77 0.17 -24.70
C SER A 91 35.82 0.39 -23.52
N GLU A 92 36.21 1.24 -22.58
CA GLU A 92 35.39 1.59 -21.42
C GLU A 92 34.19 2.44 -21.82
N THR A 93 34.37 3.39 -22.75
CA THR A 93 33.27 4.21 -23.28
C THR A 93 32.19 3.36 -23.96
N LYS A 94 32.60 2.38 -24.78
CA LYS A 94 31.68 1.43 -25.42
C LYS A 94 30.93 0.57 -24.40
N LYS A 95 31.62 0.15 -23.32
CA LYS A 95 31.02 -0.61 -22.21
C LYS A 95 30.00 0.22 -21.42
N GLN A 96 30.30 1.48 -21.16
CA GLN A 96 29.37 2.41 -20.49
C GLN A 96 28.11 2.64 -21.33
N ILE A 97 28.25 2.85 -22.63
CA ILE A 97 27.11 3.00 -23.55
C ILE A 97 26.25 1.72 -23.58
N ALA A 98 26.87 0.54 -23.65
CA ALA A 98 26.15 -0.73 -23.63
C ALA A 98 25.37 -0.94 -22.32
N ASN A 99 25.97 -0.61 -21.18
CA ASN A 99 25.33 -0.69 -19.87
C ASN A 99 24.17 0.31 -19.74
N ALA A 100 24.32 1.53 -20.25
CA ALA A 100 23.26 2.53 -20.27
C ALA A 100 22.05 2.03 -21.08
N LYS A 101 22.27 1.51 -22.29
CA LYS A 101 21.22 0.90 -23.12
C LYS A 101 20.52 -0.26 -22.43
N LYS A 102 21.28 -1.13 -21.75
CA LYS A 102 20.70 -2.26 -20.99
C LYS A 102 19.82 -1.78 -19.83
N ARG A 103 20.24 -0.75 -19.09
CA ARG A 103 19.44 -0.15 -18.00
C ARG A 103 18.17 0.52 -18.51
N GLU A 104 18.22 1.13 -19.68
CA GLU A 104 17.04 1.73 -20.33
C GLU A 104 16.04 0.65 -20.75
N GLN A 105 16.48 -0.41 -21.42
CA GLN A 105 15.62 -1.54 -21.78
C GLN A 105 14.96 -2.23 -20.55
N ILE A 106 15.67 -2.33 -19.43
CA ILE A 106 15.11 -2.87 -18.19
C ILE A 106 13.99 -1.95 -17.68
N ARG A 107 14.22 -0.63 -17.62
CA ARG A 107 13.22 0.35 -17.19
C ARG A 107 11.97 0.34 -18.08
N GLU A 108 12.14 0.23 -19.39
CA GLU A 108 11.00 0.11 -20.33
C GLU A 108 10.18 -1.17 -20.09
N ARG A 109 10.84 -2.30 -19.82
CA ARG A 109 10.15 -3.56 -19.50
C ARG A 109 9.38 -3.48 -18.18
N GLU A 110 9.95 -2.84 -17.17
CA GLU A 110 9.29 -2.63 -15.88
C GLU A 110 8.07 -1.69 -16.02
N GLN A 111 8.21 -0.59 -16.77
CA GLN A 111 7.08 0.30 -17.07
C GLN A 111 5.96 -0.41 -17.84
N LYS A 112 6.29 -1.21 -18.85
CA LYS A 112 5.29 -2.01 -19.59
C LYS A 112 4.56 -3.02 -18.69
N LYS A 113 5.28 -3.67 -17.76
CA LYS A 113 4.64 -4.56 -16.79
C LYS A 113 3.71 -3.81 -15.84
N LYS A 114 4.12 -2.63 -15.38
CA LYS A 114 3.32 -1.78 -14.48
C LYS A 114 2.03 -1.30 -15.14
N MET A 115 2.11 -0.78 -16.37
CA MET A 115 0.91 -0.37 -17.12
C MET A 115 -0.04 -1.55 -17.34
N LYS A 116 0.50 -2.74 -17.68
CA LYS A 116 -0.33 -3.94 -17.88
C LYS A 116 -1.01 -4.42 -16.59
N SER A 117 -0.34 -4.29 -15.43
CA SER A 117 -0.98 -4.62 -14.15
C SER A 117 -2.03 -3.59 -13.73
N GLU A 118 -1.79 -2.30 -13.97
CA GLU A 118 -2.77 -1.23 -13.69
C GLU A 118 -4.02 -1.39 -14.57
N GLU A 119 -3.85 -1.70 -15.86
CA GLU A 119 -4.96 -1.99 -16.77
C GLU A 119 -5.77 -3.23 -16.33
N ALA A 120 -5.10 -4.26 -15.79
CA ALA A 120 -5.78 -5.45 -15.28
C ALA A 120 -6.61 -5.14 -14.02
N ILE A 121 -6.07 -4.35 -13.09
CA ILE A 121 -6.79 -3.91 -11.89
C ILE A 121 -7.99 -3.06 -12.29
N GLN A 122 -7.82 -2.11 -13.21
CA GLN A 122 -8.93 -1.26 -13.65
C GLN A 122 -10.06 -2.06 -14.32
N ARG A 123 -9.71 -3.08 -15.11
CA ARG A 123 -10.69 -4.00 -15.70
C ARG A 123 -11.44 -4.82 -14.64
N GLU A 124 -10.77 -5.24 -13.57
CA GLU A 124 -11.41 -5.93 -12.44
C GLU A 124 -12.33 -4.98 -11.65
N GLU A 125 -11.92 -3.74 -11.44
CA GLU A 125 -12.74 -2.71 -10.78
C GLU A 125 -14.02 -2.41 -11.58
N GLU A 126 -13.91 -2.25 -12.90
CA GLU A 126 -15.07 -2.06 -13.79
C GLU A 126 -16.06 -3.22 -13.70
N LEU A 127 -15.57 -4.47 -13.72
CA LEU A 127 -16.40 -5.67 -13.54
C LEU A 127 -17.08 -5.71 -12.17
N CYS A 128 -16.38 -5.31 -11.10
CA CYS A 128 -16.98 -5.22 -9.77
C CYS A 128 -18.07 -4.15 -9.69
N GLN A 129 -17.86 -3.03 -10.37
CA GLN A 129 -18.80 -1.91 -10.36
C GLN A 129 -20.10 -2.23 -11.12
N ASP A 130 -20.00 -2.94 -12.24
CA ASP A 130 -21.16 -3.45 -12.99
C ASP A 130 -22.00 -4.42 -12.15
N VAL A 131 -21.35 -5.32 -11.39
CA VAL A 131 -22.05 -6.22 -10.46
C VAL A 131 -22.76 -5.44 -9.36
N TYR A 132 -22.10 -4.43 -8.78
CA TYR A 132 -22.71 -3.61 -7.73
C TYR A 132 -23.93 -2.83 -8.24
N HIS A 133 -23.82 -2.23 -9.43
CA HIS A 133 -24.93 -1.49 -10.04
C HIS A 133 -26.12 -2.40 -10.40
N PHE A 134 -25.85 -3.66 -10.78
CA PHE A 134 -26.89 -4.66 -11.02
C PHE A 134 -27.68 -5.00 -9.74
N PHE A 135 -27.01 -5.10 -8.60
CA PHE A 135 -27.66 -5.33 -7.30
C PHE A 135 -28.43 -4.09 -6.79
N ASP A 136 -27.89 -2.89 -7.00
CA ASP A 136 -28.53 -1.64 -6.55
C ASP A 136 -29.81 -1.34 -7.34
N SER A 137 -29.86 -1.73 -8.62
CA SER A 137 -31.04 -1.56 -9.48
C SER A 137 -32.16 -2.59 -9.20
N SER A 138 -31.90 -3.59 -8.35
CA SER A 138 -32.90 -4.58 -7.92
C SER A 138 -33.51 -4.26 -6.55
N SER A 139 -33.06 -3.18 -5.91
CA SER A 139 -33.62 -2.71 -4.64
C SER A 139 -34.80 -1.78 -4.91
N ASP A 140 -35.89 -2.35 -5.44
CA ASP A 140 -37.20 -1.76 -5.20
C ASP A 140 -37.38 -1.74 -3.67
N GLU A 141 -37.66 -0.55 -3.12
CA GLU A 141 -37.86 -0.29 -1.71
C GLU A 141 -38.94 -1.21 -1.11
N GLN A 142 -38.54 -2.40 -0.67
CA GLN A 142 -39.21 -3.07 0.42
C GLN A 142 -38.53 -2.58 1.69
N GLU A 143 -39.19 -1.61 2.31
CA GLU A 143 -39.00 -1.19 3.68
C GLU A 143 -38.85 -2.45 4.54
N ALA A 144 -37.60 -2.82 4.83
CA ALA A 144 -37.29 -3.93 5.70
C ALA A 144 -37.86 -3.57 7.06
N THR A 145 -38.97 -4.19 7.40
CA THR A 145 -39.54 -4.14 8.74
C THR A 145 -38.45 -4.62 9.68
N SER A 146 -37.81 -3.67 10.37
CA SER A 146 -37.42 -3.91 11.75
C SER A 146 -38.63 -4.47 12.47
N ASP A 147 -38.40 -5.30 13.49
CA ASP A 147 -39.44 -5.93 14.32
C ASP A 147 -39.85 -7.26 13.65
N ASP A 148 -39.32 -8.42 14.03
CA ASP A 148 -39.53 -9.04 15.35
C ASP A 148 -38.30 -9.87 15.79
N ILE A 149 -37.46 -9.31 16.65
CA ILE A 149 -36.50 -10.14 17.41
C ILE A 149 -37.29 -10.66 18.63
N PRO A 150 -37.47 -11.98 18.78
CA PRO A 150 -38.26 -12.50 19.89
C PRO A 150 -37.61 -12.10 21.22
N PRO A 151 -38.40 -11.70 22.23
CA PRO A 151 -37.87 -11.24 23.50
C PRO A 151 -37.08 -12.36 24.20
N ILE A 152 -35.83 -12.05 24.56
CA ILE A 152 -34.94 -13.00 25.27
C ILE A 152 -35.34 -13.11 26.74
N ASN A 153 -35.54 -14.34 27.22
CA ASN A 153 -35.75 -14.62 28.63
C ASN A 153 -34.41 -14.66 29.38
N VAL A 154 -34.04 -13.53 29.98
CA VAL A 154 -32.81 -13.39 30.80
C VAL A 154 -32.76 -14.27 32.04
N ASN A 155 -33.89 -14.83 32.49
CA ASN A 155 -33.97 -15.71 33.66
C ASN A 155 -33.92 -17.21 33.29
N ALA A 156 -33.74 -17.54 32.01
CA ALA A 156 -33.69 -18.92 31.56
C ALA A 156 -32.50 -19.67 32.18
N THR A 157 -32.77 -20.83 32.77
CA THR A 157 -31.69 -21.72 33.29
C THR A 157 -31.22 -22.72 32.24
N LYS A 158 -32.02 -22.92 31.18
CA LYS A 158 -31.73 -23.79 30.05
C LYS A 158 -31.83 -23.01 28.75
N LEU A 159 -30.99 -23.36 27.77
CA LEU A 159 -30.95 -22.70 26.46
C LEU A 159 -32.29 -22.77 25.70
N SER A 160 -33.05 -23.86 25.89
CA SER A 160 -34.38 -24.04 25.28
C SER A 160 -35.45 -23.08 25.82
N GLU A 161 -35.21 -22.46 26.98
CA GLU A 161 -36.13 -21.51 27.62
C GLU A 161 -35.74 -20.06 27.34
N LEU A 162 -34.64 -19.84 26.61
CA LEU A 162 -34.04 -18.53 26.38
C LEU A 162 -34.80 -17.74 25.30
N VAL A 163 -35.38 -18.44 24.33
CA VAL A 163 -36.22 -17.91 23.25
C VAL A 163 -37.36 -18.88 23.01
N ASP A 164 -38.61 -18.39 22.97
CA ASP A 164 -39.77 -19.21 22.66
C ASP A 164 -39.93 -19.39 21.14
N LEU A 165 -39.28 -20.41 20.59
CA LEU A 165 -39.32 -20.76 19.16
C LEU A 165 -40.67 -21.34 18.72
N SER A 166 -41.63 -21.53 19.63
CA SER A 166 -42.97 -22.05 19.33
C SER A 166 -43.92 -20.97 18.83
N LEU A 167 -43.67 -19.71 19.20
CA LEU A 167 -44.60 -18.60 18.97
C LEU A 167 -44.39 -17.92 17.61
N GLU A 168 -43.19 -18.00 17.05
CA GLU A 168 -42.83 -17.26 15.84
C GLU A 168 -41.82 -18.07 15.01
N VAL A 169 -42.23 -18.44 13.79
CA VAL A 169 -41.34 -19.10 12.83
C VAL A 169 -40.43 -18.02 12.25
N LEU A 170 -39.36 -17.69 12.98
CA LEU A 170 -38.37 -16.74 12.51
C LEU A 170 -37.57 -17.37 11.38
N GLU A 171 -37.79 -16.90 10.16
CA GLU A 171 -36.99 -17.34 9.02
C GLU A 171 -35.55 -16.81 9.17
N PRO A 172 -34.53 -17.66 8.91
CA PRO A 172 -33.15 -17.19 8.85
C PRO A 172 -33.00 -16.00 7.89
N PRO A 173 -32.15 -14.99 8.19
CA PRO A 173 -31.89 -13.87 7.28
C PRO A 173 -31.41 -14.28 5.89
N LEU A 174 -30.91 -15.51 5.75
CA LEU A 174 -30.48 -16.07 4.48
C LEU A 174 -31.66 -16.49 3.59
N THR A 175 -32.83 -16.75 4.17
CA THR A 175 -34.02 -17.22 3.46
C THR A 175 -35.14 -16.19 3.39
N THR A 176 -35.02 -15.06 4.11
CA THR A 176 -36.04 -13.99 4.12
C THR A 176 -36.33 -13.40 2.74
N SER A 177 -35.37 -13.44 1.82
CA SER A 177 -35.54 -12.96 0.45
C SER A 177 -36.11 -14.02 -0.51
N LEU A 178 -36.34 -15.25 -0.06
CA LEU A 178 -36.76 -16.37 -0.90
C LEU A 178 -38.26 -16.63 -0.73
N THR A 179 -38.95 -16.83 -1.84
CA THR A 179 -40.36 -17.23 -1.81
C THR A 179 -40.51 -18.68 -1.33
N SER A 180 -41.67 -19.02 -0.76
CA SER A 180 -41.94 -20.39 -0.30
C SER A 180 -41.89 -21.44 -1.43
N GLN A 181 -42.06 -21.02 -2.69
CA GLN A 181 -41.89 -21.90 -3.85
C GLN A 181 -40.41 -22.15 -4.15
N GLU A 182 -39.56 -21.13 -4.09
CA GLU A 182 -38.11 -21.27 -4.24
C GLU A 182 -37.50 -22.15 -3.15
N LEU A 183 -37.98 -22.03 -1.91
CA LEU A 183 -37.59 -22.92 -0.81
C LEU A 183 -37.96 -24.39 -1.09
N ARG A 184 -39.14 -24.65 -1.67
CA ARG A 184 -39.53 -25.99 -2.12
C ARG A 184 -38.64 -26.48 -3.26
N ASN A 185 -38.32 -25.61 -4.21
CA ASN A 185 -37.43 -25.95 -5.32
C ASN A 185 -36.00 -26.26 -4.84
N LEU A 186 -35.47 -25.55 -3.85
CA LEU A 186 -34.16 -25.84 -3.23
C LEU A 186 -34.16 -27.17 -2.47
N LYS A 187 -35.30 -27.56 -1.89
CA LYS A 187 -35.48 -28.86 -1.25
C LYS A 187 -35.48 -30.00 -2.27
N GLU A 188 -36.13 -29.80 -3.41
CA GLU A 188 -36.20 -30.80 -4.49
C GLU A 188 -34.91 -30.87 -5.31
N THR A 189 -34.28 -29.72 -5.55
CA THR A 189 -33.04 -29.59 -6.31
C THR A 189 -32.02 -28.82 -5.47
N PRO A 190 -31.24 -29.51 -4.62
CA PRO A 190 -30.23 -28.85 -3.81
C PRO A 190 -29.19 -28.17 -4.69
N MET A 191 -28.76 -26.98 -4.29
CA MET A 191 -27.72 -26.21 -4.98
C MET A 191 -26.44 -27.06 -5.10
N GLN A 192 -25.95 -27.23 -6.32
CA GLN A 192 -24.68 -27.91 -6.55
C GLN A 192 -23.53 -26.94 -6.29
N VAL A 193 -22.84 -27.15 -5.17
CA VAL A 193 -21.66 -26.35 -4.84
C VAL A 193 -20.48 -26.86 -5.67
N PRO A 194 -19.81 -25.98 -6.46
CA PRO A 194 -18.59 -26.36 -7.17
C PRO A 194 -17.54 -26.92 -6.21
N LYS A 195 -16.68 -27.81 -6.71
CA LYS A 195 -15.55 -28.31 -5.90
C LYS A 195 -14.50 -27.21 -5.75
N TRP A 196 -14.71 -26.33 -4.78
CA TRP A 196 -13.76 -25.27 -4.44
C TRP A 196 -12.47 -25.89 -3.90
N PRO A 197 -11.28 -25.45 -4.36
CA PRO A 197 -10.03 -26.00 -3.90
C PRO A 197 -9.73 -25.52 -2.47
N SER A 198 -10.10 -26.33 -1.49
CA SER A 198 -9.99 -26.02 -0.04
C SER A 198 -8.55 -26.13 0.50
N HIS A 199 -7.64 -26.76 -0.26
CA HIS A 199 -6.26 -27.06 0.13
C HIS A 199 -5.23 -26.21 -0.63
N THR A 200 -5.63 -25.04 -1.10
CA THR A 200 -4.66 -24.12 -1.68
C THR A 200 -3.81 -23.49 -0.57
N GLN A 201 -2.53 -23.30 -0.84
CA GLN A 201 -1.61 -22.67 0.12
C GLN A 201 -2.07 -21.26 0.53
N SER A 202 -2.79 -20.54 -0.34
CA SER A 202 -3.38 -19.24 -0.03
C SER A 202 -4.49 -19.36 1.02
N VAL A 203 -5.40 -20.32 0.89
CA VAL A 203 -6.45 -20.59 1.88
C VAL A 203 -5.85 -20.95 3.23
N GLU A 204 -4.84 -21.84 3.27
CA GLU A 204 -4.17 -22.22 4.52
C GLU A 204 -3.48 -21.03 5.20
N ARG A 205 -2.80 -20.17 4.42
CA ARG A 205 -2.19 -18.94 4.95
C ARG A 205 -3.25 -17.98 5.50
N CYS A 206 -4.37 -17.81 4.80
CA CYS A 206 -5.46 -16.94 5.23
C CYS A 206 -6.06 -17.42 6.56
N VAL A 207 -6.43 -18.70 6.64
CA VAL A 207 -6.96 -19.32 7.87
C VAL A 207 -5.98 -19.15 9.03
N LYS A 208 -4.68 -19.37 8.79
CA LYS A 208 -3.65 -19.16 9.81
C LYS A 208 -3.60 -17.72 10.29
N MET A 209 -3.53 -16.73 9.38
CA MET A 209 -3.48 -15.31 9.75
C MET A 209 -4.72 -14.88 10.54
N VAL A 210 -5.91 -15.29 10.11
CA VAL A 210 -7.17 -14.99 10.83
C VAL A 210 -7.18 -15.63 12.21
N THR A 211 -6.70 -16.87 12.32
CA THR A 211 -6.61 -17.58 13.61
C THR A 211 -5.62 -16.91 14.57
N GLU A 212 -4.44 -16.52 14.07
CA GLU A 212 -3.43 -15.79 14.85
C GLU A 212 -3.97 -14.42 15.31
N ALA A 213 -4.64 -13.68 14.42
CA ALA A 213 -5.27 -12.41 14.75
C ALA A 213 -6.39 -12.57 15.79
N ALA A 214 -7.27 -13.57 15.62
CA ALA A 214 -8.34 -13.87 16.57
C ALA A 214 -7.78 -14.26 17.94
N GLY A 215 -6.68 -15.03 17.98
CA GLY A 215 -5.98 -15.39 19.21
C GLY A 215 -5.42 -14.19 19.98
N HIS A 216 -5.03 -13.12 19.29
CA HIS A 216 -4.59 -11.89 19.94
C HIS A 216 -5.72 -11.15 20.68
N VAL A 217 -6.95 -11.22 20.17
CA VAL A 217 -8.15 -10.53 20.68
C VAL A 217 -9.02 -11.44 21.57
N TYR A 218 -8.53 -12.64 21.89
CA TYR A 218 -9.25 -13.62 22.69
C TYR A 218 -9.13 -13.32 24.20
N SER A 219 -9.81 -12.26 24.65
CA SER A 219 -10.18 -11.99 26.06
C SER A 219 -10.91 -10.65 26.11
N HIS A 220 -11.85 -10.49 27.05
CA HIS A 220 -12.53 -9.20 27.27
C HIS A 220 -11.53 -8.08 27.59
N GLU A 221 -10.52 -8.38 28.41
CA GLU A 221 -9.43 -7.48 28.81
C GLU A 221 -8.57 -6.95 27.65
N ARG A 222 -8.55 -7.63 26.50
CA ARG A 222 -7.80 -7.20 25.31
C ARG A 222 -8.68 -6.56 24.23
N ARG A 223 -10.00 -6.55 24.44
CA ARG A 223 -10.98 -5.93 23.54
C ARG A 223 -11.29 -4.48 23.94
N GLU A 224 -11.14 -4.16 25.23
CA GLU A 224 -11.17 -2.78 25.75
C GLU A 224 -9.77 -2.14 25.78
#